data_AF-A0A838FQ55-F1
#
_entry.id   AF-A0A838FQ55-F1
#
_cell.length_a   1.000
_cell.length_b   1.000
_cell.length_c   1.000
_cell.angle_alpha   90.00
_cell.angle_beta   90.00
_cell.angle_gamma   90.00
#
_symmetry.space_group_name_H-M   'P 1'
#
loop_
_entity.id
_entity.type
_entity.pdbx_description
1 polymer ?
#
loop_
_entity_poly.entity_id
_entity_poly.type
_entity_poly.pdbx_seq_one_letter_code
_entity_poly.pdbx_strand_id
1 'polypeptide(L)'
;MIRAVLDTNILLASLLSQRGASFEILQRLRRGEWRLVLSNHLLLEYEEVLKRNASTLGLTLAEVDAYLNAICQAADCIALAAPQPPRLPDPDDEPLLRLAKALGSRLITTHNLPTSARRRSTA
;
A
#
# COMPACT_ATOMS: atom_id res chain seq x y z
N MET A 1 -4.94 -1.47 -16.61
CA MET A 1 -5.32 -1.44 -15.17
C MET A 1 -4.19 -0.77 -14.41
N ILE A 2 -4.48 0.18 -13.51
CA ILE A 2 -3.44 0.88 -12.73
C ILE A 2 -2.90 -0.08 -11.67
N ARG A 3 -1.59 -0.28 -11.64
CA ARG A 3 -0.86 -1.03 -10.61
C ARG A 3 -0.12 -0.03 -9.74
N ALA A 4 -0.22 -0.19 -8.43
CA ALA A 4 0.41 0.73 -7.51
C ALA A 4 0.82 0.12 -6.19
N VAL A 5 1.83 0.71 -5.58
CA VAL A 5 2.31 0.37 -4.24
C VAL A 5 1.65 1.32 -3.24
N LEU A 6 1.17 0.79 -2.11
CA LEU A 6 0.53 1.57 -1.05
C LEU A 6 1.52 1.84 0.07
N ASP A 7 1.57 3.08 0.54
CA ASP A 7 2.36 3.45 1.72
C ASP A 7 1.71 2.93 3.01
N THR A 8 2.53 2.46 3.95
CA THR A 8 2.12 1.95 5.26
C THR A 8 1.35 2.99 6.07
N ASN A 9 1.69 4.27 5.97
CA ASN A 9 0.97 5.37 6.63
C ASN A 9 -0.46 5.52 6.08
N ILE A 10 -0.65 5.30 4.78
CA ILE A 10 -1.98 5.36 4.17
C ILE A 10 -2.81 4.16 4.59
N LEU A 11 -2.19 2.98 4.67
CA LEU A 11 -2.84 1.79 5.19
C LEU A 11 -3.32 2.01 6.63
N LEU A 12 -2.44 2.48 7.52
CA LEU A 12 -2.76 2.75 8.91
C LEU A 12 -3.85 3.82 9.04
N ALA A 13 -3.73 4.93 8.29
CA ALA A 13 -4.73 6.00 8.29
C ALA A 13 -6.11 5.53 7.77
N SER A 14 -6.14 4.61 6.81
CA SER A 14 -7.38 4.02 6.28
C SER A 14 -8.12 3.16 7.30
N LEU A 15 -7.38 2.54 8.23
CA LEU A 15 -7.94 1.72 9.30
C LEU A 15 -8.37 2.56 10.51
N LEU A 16 -7.64 3.64 10.80
CA LEU A 16 -7.97 4.57 11.90
C LEU A 16 -9.22 5.42 11.62
N SER A 17 -9.48 5.73 10.35
CA SER A 17 -10.62 6.58 9.98
C SER A 17 -11.40 6.00 8.82
N GLN A 18 -12.70 5.79 9.03
CA GLN A 18 -13.66 5.42 7.99
C GLN A 18 -14.11 6.62 7.13
N ARG A 19 -13.44 7.77 7.27
CA ARG A 19 -13.73 9.02 6.57
C ARG A 19 -12.41 9.65 6.09
N GLY A 20 -12.33 10.03 4.82
CA GLY A 20 -11.17 10.74 4.25
C GLY A 20 -10.50 10.00 3.10
N ALA A 21 -9.44 10.62 2.56
CA ALA A 21 -8.80 10.17 1.32
C ALA A 21 -8.18 8.77 1.43
N SER A 22 -7.56 8.42 2.56
CA SER A 22 -6.96 7.09 2.78
C SER A 22 -7.99 5.96 2.78
N PHE A 23 -9.15 6.19 3.39
CA PHE A 23 -10.26 5.23 3.37
C PHE A 23 -10.80 5.03 1.95
N GLU A 24 -10.96 6.11 1.20
CA GLU A 24 -11.41 6.05 -0.20
C GLU A 24 -10.42 5.29 -1.10
N ILE A 25 -9.10 5.44 -0.89
CA ILE A 25 -8.07 4.67 -1.61
C ILE A 25 -8.29 3.15 -1.42
N LEU A 26 -8.51 2.72 -0.18
CA LEU A 26 -8.75 1.31 0.15
C LEU A 26 -10.09 0.82 -0.42
N GLN A 27 -11.13 1.65 -0.39
CA GLN A 27 -12.43 1.29 -0.98
C GLN A 27 -12.33 1.10 -2.50
N ARG A 28 -11.55 1.93 -3.20
CA ARG A 28 -11.25 1.77 -4.62
C ARG A 28 -10.43 0.52 -4.92
N LEU A 29 -9.50 0.15 -4.03
CA LEU A 29 -8.78 -1.13 -4.12
C LEU A 29 -9.75 -2.30 -4.04
N ARG A 30 -10.67 -2.27 -3.05
CA ARG A 30 -11.70 -3.30 -2.89
C ARG A 30 -12.66 -3.42 -4.08
N ARG A 31 -12.94 -2.30 -4.77
CA ARG A 31 -13.74 -2.27 -6.00
C ARG A 31 -12.97 -2.72 -7.24
N GLY A 32 -11.66 -2.97 -7.12
CA GLY A 32 -10.80 -3.36 -8.25
C GLY A 32 -10.50 -2.23 -9.23
N GLU A 33 -10.67 -0.96 -8.82
CA GLU A 33 -10.38 0.21 -9.66
C GLU A 33 -8.87 0.39 -9.92
N TRP A 34 -8.04 -0.15 -9.02
CA TRP A 34 -6.60 -0.31 -9.16
C TRP A 34 -6.17 -1.61 -8.47
N ARG A 35 -4.93 -2.03 -8.73
CA ARG A 35 -4.37 -3.26 -8.16
C ARG A 35 -3.16 -2.96 -7.30
N LEU A 36 -3.19 -3.44 -6.06
CA LEU A 36 -2.08 -3.30 -5.14
C LEU A 36 -0.92 -4.17 -5.61
N VAL A 37 0.28 -3.62 -5.53
CA VAL A 37 1.51 -4.39 -5.68
C VAL A 37 2.22 -4.41 -4.34
N LEU A 38 2.56 -5.62 -3.91
CA LEU A 38 3.12 -5.89 -2.60
C LEU A 38 4.41 -6.70 -2.76
N SER A 39 5.41 -6.43 -1.91
CA SER A 39 6.57 -7.31 -1.76
C SER A 39 6.56 -7.95 -0.37
N ASN A 40 7.33 -9.02 -0.17
CA ASN A 40 7.48 -9.62 1.16
C ASN A 40 7.99 -8.62 2.19
N HIS A 41 8.88 -7.71 1.78
CA HIS A 41 9.40 -6.68 2.68
C HIS A 41 8.29 -5.73 3.14
N LEU A 42 7.48 -5.23 2.20
CA LEU A 42 6.38 -4.32 2.51
C LEU A 42 5.28 -5.02 3.34
N LEU A 43 5.05 -6.31 3.10
CA LEU A 43 4.11 -7.10 3.90
C LEU A 43 4.54 -7.19 5.37
N LEU A 44 5.83 -7.42 5.61
CA LEU A 44 6.39 -7.49 6.97
C LEU A 44 6.33 -6.13 7.67
N GLU A 45 6.57 -5.04 6.93
CA GLU A 45 6.43 -3.68 7.45
C GLU A 45 4.96 -3.39 7.84
N TYR A 46 4.00 -3.79 7.00
CA TYR A 46 2.59 -3.68 7.33
C TYR A 46 2.24 -4.48 8.57
N GLU A 47 2.72 -5.73 8.67
CA GLU A 47 2.52 -6.58 9.82
C GLU A 47 3.03 -5.92 11.10
N GLU A 48 4.27 -5.43 11.09
CA GLU A 48 4.88 -4.76 12.23
C GLU A 48 4.05 -3.54 12.66
N VAL A 49 3.73 -2.65 11.70
CA VAL A 49 3.00 -1.41 11.99
C VAL A 49 1.59 -1.68 12.49
N LEU A 50 0.85 -2.60 11.86
CA LEU A 50 -0.52 -2.91 12.27
C LEU A 50 -0.56 -3.63 13.61
N LYS A 51 0.34 -4.58 13.88
CA LYS A 51 0.41 -5.28 15.17
C LYS A 51 0.80 -4.32 16.29
N ARG A 52 1.75 -3.41 16.04
CA ARG A 52 2.14 -2.35 17.00
C ARG A 52 0.97 -1.42 17.34
N ASN A 53 0.08 -1.15 16.39
CA ASN A 53 -1.06 -0.25 16.56
C ASN A 53 -2.39 -0.98 16.81
N ALA A 54 -2.40 -2.30 16.97
CA ALA A 54 -3.63 -3.11 17.04
C ALA A 54 -4.59 -2.62 18.12
N SER A 55 -4.07 -2.32 19.32
CA SER A 55 -4.87 -1.79 20.43
C SER A 55 -5.54 -0.45 20.09
N THR A 56 -4.82 0.45 19.42
CA THR A 56 -5.35 1.76 18.98
C THR A 56 -6.40 1.61 17.89
N LEU A 57 -6.24 0.60 17.03
CA LEU A 57 -7.19 0.24 15.98
C LEU A 57 -8.43 -0.48 16.52
N GLY A 58 -8.43 -0.88 17.80
CA GLY A 58 -9.49 -1.72 18.37
C GLY A 58 -9.52 -3.12 17.75
N LEU A 59 -8.38 -3.62 17.27
CA LEU A 59 -8.22 -4.91 16.63
C LEU A 59 -7.41 -5.86 17.52
N THR A 60 -7.76 -7.14 17.46
CA THR A 60 -6.92 -8.24 17.92
C THR A 60 -5.81 -8.54 16.91
N LEU A 61 -4.73 -9.19 17.35
CA LEU A 61 -3.66 -9.63 16.45
C LEU A 61 -4.19 -10.60 15.38
N ALA A 62 -5.17 -11.44 15.71
CA ALA A 62 -5.80 -12.34 14.76
C ALA A 62 -6.60 -11.60 13.68
N GLU A 63 -7.27 -10.49 14.04
CA GLU A 63 -7.94 -9.62 13.06
C GLU A 63 -6.94 -8.90 12.16
N VAL A 64 -5.78 -8.49 12.70
CA VAL A 64 -4.68 -7.95 11.89
C VAL A 64 -4.19 -8.99 10.88
N ASP A 65 -3.94 -10.23 11.32
CA ASP A 65 -3.51 -11.31 10.41
C ASP A 65 -4.56 -11.61 9.34
N ALA A 66 -5.84 -11.63 9.69
CA ALA A 66 -6.94 -11.79 8.74
C ALA A 66 -6.99 -10.64 7.71
N TYR A 67 -6.74 -9.42 8.16
CA TYR A 67 -6.71 -8.24 7.29
C TYR A 67 -5.53 -8.27 6.31
N LEU A 68 -4.33 -8.63 6.79
CA LEU A 68 -3.16 -8.82 5.94
C LEU A 68 -3.38 -9.92 4.89
N ASN A 69 -4.03 -11.03 5.28
CA ASN A 69 -4.41 -12.09 4.35
C ASN A 69 -5.36 -11.58 3.24
N ALA A 70 -6.34 -10.74 3.59
CA ALA A 70 -7.25 -10.14 2.61
C ALA A 70 -6.51 -9.20 1.65
N ILE A 71 -5.53 -8.43 2.15
CA ILE A 71 -4.66 -7.59 1.31
C ILE A 71 -3.87 -8.42 0.33
N CYS A 72 -3.24 -9.51 0.79
CA CYS A 72 -2.46 -10.42 -0.07
C CYS A 72 -3.33 -11.02 -1.18
N GLN A 73 -4.59 -11.36 -0.90
CA GLN A 73 -5.53 -11.85 -1.91
C GLN A 73 -5.90 -10.78 -2.96
N ALA A 74 -5.91 -9.51 -2.57
CA ALA A 74 -6.21 -8.38 -3.45
C ALA A 74 -4.97 -7.79 -4.15
N ALA A 75 -3.78 -8.29 -3.86
CA ALA A 75 -2.51 -7.76 -4.35
C ALA A 75 -1.86 -8.67 -5.40
N ASP A 76 -1.03 -8.07 -6.25
CA ASP A 76 0.02 -8.78 -6.98
C ASP A 76 1.27 -8.83 -6.10
N CYS A 77 1.61 -10.02 -5.61
CA CYS A 77 2.81 -10.23 -4.81
C CYS A 77 4.03 -10.39 -5.72
N ILE A 78 5.09 -9.64 -5.41
CA ILE A 78 6.31 -9.59 -6.20
C ILE A 78 7.51 -9.77 -5.29
N ALA A 79 8.32 -10.77 -5.60
CA ALA A 79 9.59 -10.97 -4.93
C ALA A 79 10.57 -9.87 -5.37
N LEU A 80 11.04 -9.06 -4.42
CA LEU A 80 12.18 -8.19 -4.66
C LEU A 80 13.46 -9.03 -4.62
N ALA A 81 14.42 -8.70 -5.49
CA ALA A 81 15.77 -9.24 -5.39
C ALA A 81 16.41 -8.91 -4.03
N ALA A 82 17.49 -9.60 -3.67
CA ALA A 82 18.15 -9.49 -2.36
C ALA A 82 18.34 -8.03 -1.87
N PRO A 83 18.38 -7.81 -0.53
CA PRO A 83 18.70 -6.51 0.05
C PRO A 83 19.99 -5.95 -0.56
N GLN A 84 19.95 -4.67 -0.93
CA GLN A 84 21.12 -3.93 -1.40
C GLN A 84 21.36 -2.81 -0.38
N PRO A 85 22.61 -2.36 -0.16
CA PRO A 85 22.87 -1.26 0.77
C PRO A 85 21.95 -0.06 0.46
N PRO A 86 21.38 0.59 1.50
CA PRO A 86 20.49 1.73 1.30
C PRO A 86 21.25 2.86 0.60
N ARG A 87 20.60 3.48 -0.40
CA ARG A 87 21.13 4.60 -1.18
C ARG A 87 20.32 5.87 -1.01
N LEU A 88 19.13 5.77 -0.43
CA LEU A 88 18.31 6.91 -0.04
C LEU A 88 18.70 7.46 1.34
N PRO A 89 18.46 8.76 1.59
CA PRO A 89 18.64 9.36 2.91
C PRO A 89 17.78 8.69 3.98
N ASP A 90 16.58 8.25 3.60
CA ASP A 90 15.73 7.39 4.41
C ASP A 90 15.87 5.93 3.92
N PRO A 91 16.50 5.04 4.70
CA PRO A 91 16.64 3.63 4.34
C PRO A 91 15.30 2.91 4.13
N ASP A 92 14.23 3.35 4.81
CA ASP A 92 12.91 2.71 4.76
C ASP A 92 12.18 3.00 3.45
N ASP A 93 12.61 4.02 2.69
CA ASP A 93 12.07 4.36 1.37
C ASP A 93 12.67 3.50 0.24
N GLU A 94 13.82 2.85 0.45
CA GLU A 94 14.55 2.09 -0.58
C GLU A 94 13.70 0.94 -1.17
N PRO A 95 13.02 0.11 -0.35
CA PRO A 95 12.16 -0.97 -0.84
C PRO A 95 10.97 -0.46 -1.66
N LEU A 96 10.33 0.64 -1.24
CA LEU A 96 9.20 1.26 -1.93
C LEU A 96 9.62 1.77 -3.32
N LEU A 97 10.75 2.48 -3.39
CA LEU A 97 11.30 2.98 -4.66
C LEU A 97 11.70 1.82 -5.59
N ARG A 98 12.33 0.78 -5.04
CA ARG A 98 12.71 -0.41 -5.81
C ARG A 98 11.50 -1.13 -6.38
N LEU A 99 10.44 -1.30 -5.60
CA LEU A 99 9.20 -1.92 -6.06
C LEU A 99 8.56 -1.10 -7.17
N ALA A 100 8.46 0.22 -7.00
CA ALA A 100 7.94 1.12 -8.02
C ALA A 100 8.75 1.06 -9.33
N LYS A 101 10.09 1.08 -9.24
CA LYS A 101 11.00 0.98 -10.40
C LYS A 101 10.90 -0.35 -11.11
N ALA A 102 10.87 -1.47 -10.37
CA ALA A 102 10.84 -2.82 -10.94
C ALA A 102 9.60 -3.08 -11.82
N LEU A 103 8.54 -2.30 -11.62
CA LEU A 103 7.24 -2.55 -12.24
C LEU A 103 6.78 -1.47 -13.20
N GLY A 104 7.53 -0.36 -13.30
CA GLY A 104 7.03 0.87 -13.91
C GLY A 104 5.70 1.32 -13.30
N SER A 105 5.42 0.91 -12.05
CA SER A 105 4.14 1.15 -11.38
C SER A 105 4.16 2.48 -10.63
N ARG A 106 2.98 3.08 -10.44
CA ARG A 106 2.85 4.35 -9.72
C ARG A 106 2.88 4.11 -8.21
N LEU A 107 3.66 4.88 -7.46
CA LEU A 107 3.64 4.85 -6.00
C LEU A 107 2.45 5.70 -5.50
N ILE A 108 1.60 5.13 -4.64
CA ILE A 108 0.53 5.86 -3.94
C ILE A 108 1.06 6.20 -2.55
N THR A 109 1.52 7.44 -2.42
CA THR A 109 1.88 8.04 -1.12
C THR A 109 0.79 9.01 -0.68
N THR A 110 0.91 9.51 0.55
CA THR A 110 0.07 10.56 1.15
C THR A 110 -0.17 11.78 0.26
N HIS A 111 0.69 12.03 -0.73
CA HIS A 111 0.61 13.16 -1.66
C HIS A 111 0.21 12.80 -3.10
N ASN A 112 0.05 11.51 -3.44
CA ASN A 112 -0.24 11.06 -4.80
C ASN A 112 -1.41 10.08 -4.82
N LEU A 113 -2.63 10.60 -4.83
CA LEU A 113 -3.80 9.83 -5.21
C LEU A 113 -3.59 9.28 -6.63
N PRO A 114 -3.89 8.00 -6.91
CA PRO A 114 -4.00 7.52 -8.28
C PRO A 114 -5.24 8.19 -8.87
N THR A 115 -5.06 9.37 -9.44
CA THR A 115 -6.09 9.96 -10.30
C THR A 115 -6.18 9.06 -11.52
N SER A 116 -7.28 8.34 -11.64
CA SER A 116 -7.76 7.88 -12.94
C SER A 116 -7.98 9.15 -13.76
N ALA A 117 -6.99 9.55 -14.55
CA ALA A 117 -7.15 10.62 -15.52
C ALA A 117 -8.26 10.20 -16.47
N ARG A 118 -9.48 10.71 -16.25
CA ARG A 118 -10.53 10.67 -17.25
C ARG A 118 -10.05 11.59 -18.37
N ARG A 119 -9.48 11.02 -19.43
CA ARG A 119 -9.13 11.81 -20.61
C ARG A 119 -10.38 11.99 -21.48
N ARG A 120 -10.60 13.28 -21.79
CA ARG A 120 -11.41 13.89 -22.87
C ARG A 120 -12.89 14.12 -22.56
N SER A 121 -13.26 15.40 -22.46
CA SER A 121 -14.18 15.94 -23.45
C SER A 121 -13.43 17.00 -24.25
N THR A 122 -13.24 16.69 -25.52
CA THR A 122 -13.16 17.67 -26.59
C THR A 122 -14.40 18.56 -26.55
N ALA A 123 -14.21 19.86 -26.68
CA ALA A 123 -15.08 20.80 -27.38
C ALA A 123 -14.16 21.87 -27.97
#